data_AF-A0A1C1CY32-F1
#
_entry.id   AF-A0A1C1CY32-F1
#
_cell.length_a   1.000
_cell.length_b   1.000
_cell.length_c   1.000
_cell.angle_alpha   90.00
_cell.angle_beta   90.00
_cell.angle_gamma   90.00
#
_symmetry.space_group_name_H-M   'P 1'
#
loop_
_entity.id
_entity.type
_entity.pdbx_description
1 polymer ?
#
loop_
_entity_poly.entity_id
_entity_poly.type
_entity_poly.pdbx_seq_one_letter_code
_entity_poly.pdbx_strand_id
1 'polypeptide(L)'
;MSVDLQPRCALQENISAGQFYAVDEPTILNQIKDAFEPEFERLKAAKAVEGTEQQRAAAKGCANGPSPSQILYGCNYDEVNRTLVGILALRWIHNRDYERFTRPQPPETRLSEESFEWLYQLFATGIRDLDDLFALVLSMVINDLGKDPNLEEDYYFHTHSRLPDQNHDSLLLESAKAGMVPALDYLNPEKREEIMLGLELGSELNAGQLAQAESVPVNLEGLLNMRGKEHAFELKFMEQILDVAGALGHLDWSGSRNFIEPVFQAFKTVHEVSLDIIAGNSNPRQGYDKVLTKRGNMLSIKGFRRLSVSDREERALLRLLTMGRTADKEQAELFQEAFHALDDQNKERLVTGLNVDGNVNETAVLPYYMPAIISTTLETTRDSNEETKCRALTSLMRYLAKVLGSAANDLTGYPEGAVFSGEVPGIIIERNMSKAQDVINSPEFKTNPDLLDGLPIPDGQILQRRRTSQSW
;
A
#
# COMPACT_ATOMS: atom_id res chain seq x y z
N MET A 1 -32.96 -22.84 21.17
CA MET A 1 -32.16 -21.84 20.45
C MET A 1 -30.86 -21.71 21.22
N SER A 2 -29.78 -22.29 20.70
CA SER A 2 -28.43 -21.97 21.18
C SER A 2 -28.24 -20.49 20.84
N VAL A 3 -28.14 -19.64 21.86
CA VAL A 3 -27.47 -18.36 21.65
C VAL A 3 -26.02 -18.79 21.49
N ASP A 4 -25.54 -18.94 20.26
CA ASP A 4 -24.13 -19.24 20.03
C ASP A 4 -23.36 -18.05 20.62
N LEU A 5 -22.85 -18.27 21.83
CA LEU A 5 -22.01 -17.31 22.50
C LEU A 5 -20.77 -17.17 21.63
N GLN A 6 -20.50 -15.94 21.19
CA GLN A 6 -19.24 -15.63 20.52
C GLN A 6 -18.08 -16.17 21.35
N PRO A 7 -17.07 -16.79 20.72
CA PRO A 7 -15.87 -17.19 21.43
C PRO A 7 -15.26 -15.95 22.11
N ARG A 8 -14.65 -16.16 23.28
CA ARG A 8 -13.90 -15.13 24.01
C ARG A 8 -12.47 -15.57 24.23
N CYS A 9 -11.54 -14.63 24.14
CA CYS A 9 -10.11 -14.87 24.39
C CYS A 9 -9.55 -13.93 25.46
N ALA A 10 -8.38 -14.27 26.02
CA ALA A 10 -7.70 -13.49 27.05
C ALA A 10 -7.36 -12.05 26.58
N LEU A 11 -7.10 -11.87 25.29
CA LEU A 11 -6.88 -10.54 24.70
C LEU A 11 -8.13 -9.65 24.80
N GLN A 12 -9.32 -10.18 24.48
CA GLN A 12 -10.58 -9.44 24.63
C GLN A 12 -10.85 -9.09 26.09
N GLU A 13 -10.55 -9.99 27.03
CA GLU A 13 -10.69 -9.72 28.46
C GLU A 13 -9.75 -8.60 28.92
N ASN A 14 -8.49 -8.62 28.46
CA ASN A 14 -7.50 -7.59 28.76
C ASN A 14 -7.90 -6.21 28.19
N ILE A 15 -8.38 -6.18 26.96
CA ILE A 15 -8.92 -4.97 26.32
C ILE A 15 -10.16 -4.47 27.06
N SER A 16 -11.11 -5.36 27.40
CA SER A 16 -12.32 -5.02 28.15
C SER A 16 -12.00 -4.44 29.53
N ALA A 17 -10.89 -4.86 30.14
CA ALA A 17 -10.39 -4.32 31.41
C ALA A 17 -9.60 -3.00 31.25
N GLY A 18 -9.44 -2.48 30.03
CA GLY A 18 -8.68 -1.27 29.73
C GLY A 18 -7.16 -1.42 29.91
N GLN A 19 -6.64 -2.66 29.87
CA GLN A 19 -5.23 -2.95 30.20
C GLN A 19 -4.30 -3.06 29.00
N PHE A 20 -4.85 -3.09 27.78
CA PHE A 20 -4.09 -3.31 26.53
C PHE A 20 -2.86 -2.39 26.39
N TYR A 21 -3.01 -1.12 26.73
CA TYR A 21 -1.94 -0.14 26.60
C TYR A 21 -0.91 -0.21 27.74
N ALA A 22 -1.27 -0.77 28.90
CA ALA A 22 -0.48 -0.72 30.14
C ALA A 22 0.24 -2.05 30.48
N VAL A 23 -0.26 -3.19 29.99
CA VAL A 23 0.33 -4.51 30.24
C VAL A 23 1.73 -4.61 29.60
N ASP A 24 2.64 -5.42 30.16
CA ASP A 24 3.98 -5.56 29.60
C ASP A 24 3.96 -6.16 28.17
N GLU A 25 4.99 -5.84 27.37
CA GLU A 25 5.09 -6.29 25.97
C GLU A 25 5.03 -7.82 25.81
N PRO A 26 5.84 -8.63 26.54
CA PRO A 26 5.74 -10.09 26.45
C PRO A 26 4.35 -10.65 26.72
N THR A 27 3.65 -10.14 27.75
CA THR A 27 2.29 -10.60 28.08
C THR A 27 1.30 -10.32 26.95
N ILE A 28 1.28 -9.10 26.39
CA ILE A 28 0.33 -8.80 25.30
C ILE A 28 0.65 -9.58 24.02
N LEU A 29 1.94 -9.79 23.71
CA LEU A 29 2.33 -10.58 22.55
C LEU A 29 1.84 -12.03 22.67
N ASN A 30 1.93 -12.63 23.86
CA ASN A 30 1.40 -13.98 24.10
C ASN A 30 -0.14 -14.02 24.00
N GLN A 31 -0.84 -13.00 24.51
CA GLN A 31 -2.31 -12.93 24.38
C GLN A 31 -2.76 -12.79 22.92
N ILE A 32 -2.05 -11.99 22.12
CA ILE A 32 -2.31 -11.85 20.68
C ILE A 32 -2.05 -13.18 19.96
N LYS A 33 -0.90 -13.81 20.23
CA LYS A 33 -0.57 -15.14 19.71
C LYS A 33 -1.68 -16.15 20.02
N ASP A 34 -2.07 -16.27 21.29
CA ASP A 34 -3.02 -17.30 21.70
C ASP A 34 -4.43 -17.04 21.14
N ALA A 35 -4.81 -15.79 20.90
CA ALA A 35 -6.08 -15.44 20.27
C ALA A 35 -6.14 -15.79 18.78
N PHE A 36 -5.02 -15.65 18.06
CA PHE A 36 -4.94 -15.71 16.59
C PHE A 36 -3.88 -16.69 16.08
N GLU A 37 -3.61 -17.77 16.82
CA GLU A 37 -2.60 -18.77 16.44
C GLU A 37 -2.84 -19.35 15.03
N PRO A 38 -4.08 -19.67 14.58
CA PRO A 38 -4.33 -20.14 13.22
C PRO A 38 -3.84 -19.15 12.15
N GLU A 39 -4.05 -17.87 12.36
CA GLU A 39 -3.61 -16.80 11.47
C GLU A 39 -2.07 -16.65 11.51
N PHE A 40 -1.46 -16.69 12.69
CA PHE A 40 0.00 -16.64 12.80
C PHE A 40 0.70 -17.84 12.16
N GLU A 41 0.12 -19.04 12.21
CA GLU A 41 0.67 -20.20 11.48
C GLU A 41 0.75 -19.94 9.98
N ARG A 42 -0.26 -19.27 9.39
CA ARG A 42 -0.22 -18.84 7.99
C ARG A 42 0.86 -17.77 7.76
N LEU A 43 0.94 -16.74 8.62
CA LEU A 43 1.94 -15.69 8.51
C LEU A 43 3.39 -16.19 8.65
N LYS A 44 3.63 -17.32 9.33
CA LYS A 44 4.97 -17.96 9.37
C LYS A 44 5.44 -18.46 8.00
N ALA A 45 4.52 -18.80 7.10
CA ALA A 45 4.83 -19.24 5.74
C ALA A 45 5.06 -18.07 4.77
N ALA A 46 4.53 -16.89 5.08
CA ALA A 46 4.69 -15.70 4.28
C ALA A 46 6.08 -15.06 4.47
N LYS A 47 6.61 -14.45 3.39
CA LYS A 47 7.91 -13.75 3.39
C LYS A 47 7.73 -12.30 3.00
N ALA A 48 8.42 -11.40 3.71
CA ALA A 48 8.48 -10.00 3.33
C ALA A 48 9.34 -9.82 2.07
N VAL A 49 8.92 -8.90 1.20
CA VAL A 49 9.66 -8.55 -0.02
C VAL A 49 10.90 -7.74 0.34
N GLU A 50 10.81 -6.87 1.36
CA GLU A 50 11.86 -5.97 1.80
C GLU A 50 12.97 -6.69 2.59
N GLY A 51 14.20 -6.25 2.37
CA GLY A 51 15.39 -6.71 3.09
C GLY A 51 16.18 -7.79 2.35
N THR A 52 17.51 -7.68 2.38
CA THR A 52 18.42 -8.72 1.86
C THR A 52 18.57 -9.86 2.86
N GLU A 53 19.02 -11.04 2.43
CA GLU A 53 19.39 -12.13 3.34
C GLU A 53 20.44 -11.69 4.37
N GLN A 54 21.35 -10.81 3.97
CA GLN A 54 22.37 -10.23 4.85
C GLN A 54 21.75 -9.34 5.93
N GLN A 55 20.78 -8.48 5.57
CA GLN A 55 20.06 -7.64 6.53
C GLN A 55 19.23 -8.51 7.50
N ARG A 56 18.56 -9.55 7.00
CA ARG A 56 17.83 -10.52 7.85
C ARG A 56 18.78 -11.28 8.78
N ALA A 57 19.97 -11.66 8.30
CA ALA A 57 20.99 -12.32 9.11
C ALA A 57 21.55 -11.39 10.19
N ALA A 58 21.81 -10.13 9.86
CA ALA A 58 22.27 -9.11 10.81
C ALA A 58 21.20 -8.80 11.87
N ALA A 59 19.92 -8.78 11.48
CA ALA A 59 18.81 -8.56 12.41
C ALA A 59 18.73 -9.63 13.49
N LYS A 60 19.08 -10.91 13.21
CA LYS A 60 19.12 -11.98 14.24
C LYS A 60 20.02 -11.67 15.44
N GLY A 61 20.98 -10.75 15.31
CA GLY A 61 21.89 -10.31 16.37
C GLY A 61 21.65 -8.87 16.85
N CYS A 62 20.48 -8.29 16.61
CA CYS A 62 20.23 -6.88 16.90
C CYS A 62 20.42 -6.56 18.39
N ALA A 63 21.05 -5.41 18.69
CA ALA A 63 21.35 -4.94 20.04
C ALA A 63 20.11 -4.67 20.92
N ASN A 64 18.92 -4.70 20.32
CA ASN A 64 17.65 -4.31 20.93
C ASN A 64 16.91 -5.45 21.64
N GLY A 65 17.57 -6.60 21.87
CA GLY A 65 16.93 -7.80 22.43
C GLY A 65 16.17 -8.61 21.36
N PRO A 66 15.49 -9.71 21.73
CA PRO A 66 14.78 -10.56 20.77
C PRO A 66 13.62 -9.83 20.09
N SER A 67 13.35 -10.17 18.84
CA SER A 67 12.17 -9.71 18.11
C SER A 67 10.87 -10.26 18.71
N PRO A 68 9.69 -9.69 18.41
CA PRO A 68 8.40 -10.24 18.83
C PRO A 68 8.23 -11.73 18.49
N SER A 69 8.57 -12.15 17.28
CA SER A 69 8.46 -13.56 16.90
C SER A 69 9.49 -14.45 17.60
N GLN A 70 10.68 -13.93 17.93
CA GLN A 70 11.65 -14.66 18.74
C GLN A 70 11.19 -14.83 20.18
N ILE A 71 10.53 -13.84 20.76
CA ILE A 71 9.90 -13.93 22.09
C ILE A 71 8.85 -15.05 22.10
N LEU A 72 8.04 -15.15 21.04
CA LEU A 72 6.91 -16.07 20.96
C LEU A 72 7.28 -17.49 20.50
N TYR A 73 8.19 -17.61 19.54
CA TYR A 73 8.47 -18.86 18.82
C TYR A 73 9.96 -19.25 18.82
N GLY A 74 10.84 -18.43 19.38
CA GLY A 74 12.30 -18.65 19.36
C GLY A 74 12.96 -18.40 17.99
N CYS A 75 12.20 -18.01 16.96
CA CYS A 75 12.65 -17.82 15.59
C CYS A 75 12.17 -16.49 15.01
N ASN A 76 12.89 -15.96 14.02
CA ASN A 76 12.45 -14.79 13.24
C ASN A 76 11.52 -15.21 12.11
N TYR A 77 10.31 -14.65 12.10
CA TYR A 77 9.34 -14.76 11.01
C TYR A 77 8.99 -13.34 10.54
N ASP A 78 9.16 -13.09 9.24
CA ASP A 78 9.11 -11.72 8.71
C ASP A 78 7.73 -11.07 8.92
N GLU A 79 6.67 -11.69 8.38
CA GLU A 79 5.31 -11.12 8.45
C GLU A 79 4.74 -11.13 9.88
N VAL A 80 5.13 -12.08 10.71
CA VAL A 80 4.78 -12.08 12.15
C VAL A 80 5.38 -10.85 12.84
N ASN A 81 6.66 -10.55 12.60
CA ASN A 81 7.30 -9.37 13.19
C ASN A 81 6.72 -8.07 12.66
N ARG A 82 6.43 -7.99 11.36
CA ARG A 82 5.78 -6.80 10.79
C ARG A 82 4.44 -6.51 11.45
N THR A 83 3.59 -7.53 11.52
CA THR A 83 2.27 -7.47 12.15
C THR A 83 2.37 -7.03 13.61
N LEU A 84 3.20 -7.71 14.40
CA LEU A 84 3.31 -7.43 15.84
C LEU A 84 3.96 -6.06 16.11
N VAL A 85 4.93 -5.63 15.31
CA VAL A 85 5.49 -4.26 15.44
C VAL A 85 4.45 -3.20 15.06
N GLY A 86 3.59 -3.45 14.06
CA GLY A 86 2.45 -2.59 13.77
C GLY A 86 1.49 -2.47 14.95
N ILE A 87 1.17 -3.58 15.62
CA ILE A 87 0.33 -3.57 16.83
C ILE A 87 1.05 -2.87 18.01
N LEU A 88 2.36 -3.04 18.16
CA LEU A 88 3.13 -2.29 19.16
C LEU A 88 3.16 -0.79 18.85
N ALA A 89 3.18 -0.39 17.58
CA ALA A 89 3.11 1.00 17.16
C ALA A 89 1.80 1.67 17.62
N LEU A 90 0.67 0.96 17.61
CA LEU A 90 -0.58 1.44 18.20
C LEU A 90 -0.42 1.78 19.69
N ARG A 91 0.32 0.96 20.44
CA ARG A 91 0.60 1.22 21.86
C ARG A 91 1.51 2.43 22.04
N TRP A 92 2.55 2.56 21.23
CA TRP A 92 3.47 3.72 21.30
C TRP A 92 2.74 5.02 20.98
N ILE A 93 1.88 5.02 19.95
CA ILE A 93 1.04 6.17 19.60
C ILE A 93 0.10 6.53 20.76
N HIS A 94 -0.67 5.56 21.28
CA HIS A 94 -1.64 5.81 22.36
C HIS A 94 -0.96 6.36 23.63
N ASN A 95 0.17 5.77 24.01
CA ASN A 95 0.94 6.18 25.20
C ASN A 95 1.77 7.45 24.97
N ARG A 96 1.67 8.08 23.80
CA ARG A 96 2.47 9.25 23.39
C ARG A 96 3.99 9.01 23.51
N ASP A 97 4.42 7.76 23.31
CA ASP A 97 5.83 7.34 23.39
C ASP A 97 6.55 7.62 22.06
N TYR A 98 6.71 8.92 21.78
CA TYR A 98 7.35 9.43 20.58
C TYR A 98 8.80 8.96 20.45
N GLU A 99 9.54 8.90 21.56
CA GLU A 99 10.92 8.45 21.57
C GLU A 99 11.05 6.99 21.12
N ARG A 100 10.18 6.10 21.62
CA ARG A 100 10.16 4.70 21.17
C ARG A 100 9.75 4.59 19.72
N PHE A 101 8.69 5.30 19.31
CA PHE A 101 8.19 5.25 17.94
C PHE A 101 9.26 5.67 16.91
N THR A 102 9.99 6.76 17.19
CA THR A 102 10.94 7.35 16.22
C THR A 102 12.39 6.91 16.38
N ARG A 103 12.72 6.11 17.40
CA ARG A 103 14.09 5.66 17.70
C ARG A 103 14.90 5.18 16.48
N PRO A 104 14.37 4.30 15.60
CA PRO A 104 15.14 3.80 14.47
C PRO A 104 15.13 4.73 13.24
N GLN A 105 14.49 5.91 13.31
CA GLN A 105 14.33 6.81 12.18
C GLN A 105 15.56 7.73 12.00
N PRO A 106 16.04 7.92 10.75
CA PRO A 106 17.10 8.88 10.45
C PRO A 106 16.70 10.30 10.86
N PRO A 107 17.55 11.07 11.56
CA PRO A 107 17.23 12.42 12.05
C PRO A 107 16.65 13.38 10.99
N GLU A 108 17.08 13.23 9.74
CA GLU A 108 16.81 14.12 8.61
C GLU A 108 15.41 13.93 8.03
N THR A 109 14.82 12.76 8.26
CA THR A 109 13.47 12.41 7.78
C THR A 109 12.54 11.99 8.91
N ARG A 110 13.02 12.05 10.16
CA ARG A 110 12.27 11.65 11.35
C ARG A 110 10.92 12.36 11.43
N LEU A 111 9.88 11.60 11.75
CA LEU A 111 8.54 12.11 12.02
C LEU A 111 8.63 13.21 13.10
N SER A 112 8.01 14.36 12.85
CA SER A 112 7.99 15.46 13.82
C SER A 112 7.03 15.15 14.99
N GLU A 113 7.24 15.80 16.14
CA GLU A 113 6.31 15.69 17.29
C GLU A 113 4.89 16.17 16.95
N GLU A 114 4.75 17.20 16.10
CA GLU A 114 3.45 17.69 15.62
C GLU A 114 2.74 16.64 14.76
N SER A 115 3.47 16.01 13.84
CA SER A 115 2.96 14.93 13.01
C SER A 115 2.60 13.70 13.84
N PHE A 116 3.39 13.38 14.87
CA PHE A 116 3.08 12.31 15.81
C PHE A 116 1.85 12.61 16.67
N GLU A 117 1.66 13.87 17.09
CA GLU A 117 0.43 14.28 17.78
C GLU A 117 -0.80 14.11 16.88
N TRP A 118 -0.68 14.40 15.59
CA TRP A 118 -1.78 14.14 14.64
C TRP A 118 -2.12 12.65 14.60
N LEU A 119 -1.13 11.75 14.60
CA LEU A 119 -1.38 10.30 14.71
C LEU A 119 -2.12 9.98 16.00
N TYR A 120 -1.66 10.48 17.15
CA TYR A 120 -2.38 10.29 18.40
C TYR A 120 -3.85 10.70 18.31
N GLN A 121 -4.14 11.88 17.75
CA GLN A 121 -5.51 12.38 17.62
C GLN A 121 -6.36 11.52 16.65
N LEU A 122 -5.76 11.04 15.56
CA LEU A 122 -6.43 10.13 14.62
C LEU A 122 -6.90 8.86 15.35
N PHE A 123 -5.99 8.18 16.08
CA PHE A 123 -6.34 6.95 16.79
C PHE A 123 -7.26 7.20 17.98
N ALA A 124 -7.06 8.28 18.73
CA ALA A 124 -7.90 8.63 19.87
C ALA A 124 -9.35 9.00 19.47
N THR A 125 -9.54 9.56 18.28
CA THR A 125 -10.87 9.90 17.74
C THR A 125 -11.49 8.71 17.02
N GLY A 126 -10.67 7.96 16.27
CA GLY A 126 -11.11 6.84 15.45
C GLY A 126 -11.43 5.57 16.24
N ILE A 127 -10.83 5.34 17.41
CA ILE A 127 -11.17 4.23 18.32
C ILE A 127 -12.22 4.74 19.31
N ARG A 128 -13.51 4.49 19.05
CA ARG A 128 -14.62 5.04 19.84
C ARG A 128 -14.91 4.23 21.11
N ASP A 129 -14.63 2.93 21.06
CA ASP A 129 -14.86 1.99 22.15
C ASP A 129 -13.83 0.85 22.16
N LEU A 130 -13.97 -0.08 23.11
CA LEU A 130 -13.06 -1.21 23.27
C LEU A 130 -13.27 -2.30 22.21
N ASP A 131 -14.45 -2.34 21.57
CA ASP A 131 -14.72 -3.26 20.47
C ASP A 131 -13.99 -2.79 19.19
N ASP A 132 -13.90 -1.49 18.95
CA ASP A 132 -13.06 -0.88 17.90
C ASP A 132 -11.59 -1.25 18.09
N LEU A 133 -11.08 -1.15 19.31
CA LEU A 133 -9.69 -1.51 19.62
C LEU A 133 -9.42 -2.99 19.29
N PHE A 134 -10.31 -3.89 19.72
CA PHE A 134 -10.15 -5.30 19.41
C PHE A 134 -10.28 -5.59 17.90
N ALA A 135 -11.23 -4.94 17.22
CA ALA A 135 -11.41 -5.06 15.78
C ALA A 135 -10.18 -4.58 14.99
N LEU A 136 -9.54 -3.49 15.42
CA LEU A 136 -8.31 -2.98 14.81
C LEU A 136 -7.11 -3.93 15.03
N VAL A 137 -6.97 -4.51 16.23
CA VAL A 137 -5.90 -5.50 16.48
C VAL A 137 -6.13 -6.75 15.63
N LEU A 138 -7.38 -7.21 15.51
CA LEU A 138 -7.73 -8.33 14.64
C LEU A 138 -7.46 -7.99 13.17
N SER A 139 -7.85 -6.81 12.70
CA SER A 139 -7.64 -6.40 11.31
C SER A 139 -6.15 -6.39 10.95
N MET A 140 -5.31 -5.92 11.86
CA MET A 140 -3.85 -5.99 11.73
C MET A 140 -3.34 -7.43 11.55
N VAL A 141 -3.88 -8.39 12.30
CA VAL A 141 -3.43 -9.78 12.23
C VAL A 141 -3.85 -10.46 10.92
N ILE A 142 -5.05 -10.13 10.40
CA ILE A 142 -5.57 -10.81 9.21
C ILE A 142 -5.12 -10.16 7.89
N ASN A 143 -4.72 -8.88 7.89
CA ASN A 143 -4.54 -8.08 6.67
C ASN A 143 -3.58 -8.73 5.66
N ASP A 144 -2.53 -9.40 6.14
CA ASP A 144 -1.50 -10.01 5.29
C ASP A 144 -1.63 -11.53 5.10
N LEU A 145 -2.75 -12.13 5.51
CA LEU A 145 -2.99 -13.57 5.29
C LEU A 145 -3.01 -13.95 3.80
N GLY A 146 -3.37 -13.00 2.93
CA GLY A 146 -3.30 -13.16 1.48
C GLY A 146 -1.90 -13.50 0.94
N LYS A 147 -0.84 -13.26 1.72
CA LYS A 147 0.54 -13.58 1.36
C LYS A 147 0.94 -15.02 1.67
N ASP A 148 0.09 -15.80 2.35
CA ASP A 148 0.34 -17.23 2.56
C ASP A 148 0.29 -17.97 1.21
N PRO A 149 1.41 -18.58 0.76
CA PRO A 149 1.47 -19.24 -0.54
C PRO A 149 0.52 -20.44 -0.67
N ASN A 150 -0.07 -20.94 0.43
CA ASN A 150 -1.01 -22.07 0.40
C ASN A 150 -2.48 -21.63 0.41
N LEU A 151 -2.78 -20.33 0.65
CA LEU A 151 -4.15 -19.89 0.87
C LEU A 151 -5.05 -20.09 -0.36
N GLU A 152 -4.53 -19.89 -1.57
CA GLU A 152 -5.30 -20.12 -2.80
C GLU A 152 -5.66 -21.60 -2.99
N GLU A 153 -4.73 -22.51 -2.71
CA GLU A 153 -4.97 -23.95 -2.82
C GLU A 153 -5.94 -24.41 -1.71
N ASP A 154 -5.78 -23.90 -0.48
CA ASP A 154 -6.71 -24.15 0.61
C ASP A 154 -8.12 -23.65 0.25
N TYR A 155 -8.23 -22.47 -0.36
CA TYR A 155 -9.50 -21.92 -0.82
C TYR A 155 -10.16 -22.84 -1.83
N TYR A 156 -9.40 -23.35 -2.79
CA TYR A 156 -9.90 -24.32 -3.76
C TYR A 156 -10.40 -25.60 -3.08
N PHE A 157 -9.65 -26.15 -2.12
CA PHE A 157 -10.09 -27.35 -1.39
C PHE A 157 -11.34 -27.10 -0.54
N HIS A 158 -11.49 -25.90 0.01
CA HIS A 158 -12.64 -25.52 0.83
C HIS A 158 -13.90 -25.27 -0.01
N THR A 159 -13.78 -24.54 -1.12
CA THR A 159 -14.93 -24.05 -1.92
C THR A 159 -15.18 -24.85 -3.21
N HIS A 160 -14.24 -25.71 -3.61
CA HIS A 160 -14.23 -26.42 -4.90
C HIS A 160 -14.28 -25.46 -6.11
N SER A 161 -13.84 -24.21 -5.92
CA SER A 161 -13.84 -23.15 -6.92
C SER A 161 -12.45 -22.55 -7.05
N ARG A 162 -11.93 -22.45 -8.27
CA ARG A 162 -10.66 -21.76 -8.55
C ARG A 162 -10.96 -20.27 -8.72
N LEU A 163 -10.20 -19.44 -8.03
CA LEU A 163 -10.26 -17.99 -8.21
C LEU A 163 -9.49 -17.62 -9.49
N PRO A 164 -9.89 -16.53 -10.19
CA PRO A 164 -9.03 -15.95 -11.21
C PRO A 164 -7.73 -15.45 -10.57
N ASP A 165 -6.67 -15.31 -11.37
CA ASP A 165 -5.43 -14.68 -10.92
C ASP A 165 -5.74 -13.27 -10.38
N GLN A 166 -5.35 -13.01 -9.14
CA GLN A 166 -5.72 -11.81 -8.39
C GLN A 166 -4.66 -11.47 -7.35
N ASN A 167 -4.69 -10.25 -6.84
CA ASN A 167 -3.78 -9.81 -5.79
C ASN A 167 -4.10 -10.46 -4.43
N HIS A 168 -3.14 -10.37 -3.49
CA HIS A 168 -3.24 -10.98 -2.17
C HIS A 168 -4.41 -10.45 -1.33
N ASP A 169 -4.73 -9.15 -1.44
CA ASP A 169 -5.85 -8.54 -0.72
C ASP A 169 -7.22 -9.07 -1.21
N SER A 170 -7.35 -9.32 -2.51
CA SER A 170 -8.54 -9.94 -3.10
C SER A 170 -8.68 -11.40 -2.69
N LEU A 171 -7.57 -12.15 -2.64
CA LEU A 171 -7.56 -13.52 -2.12
C LEU A 171 -7.99 -13.59 -0.65
N LEU A 172 -7.52 -12.64 0.17
CA LEU A 172 -7.96 -12.51 1.57
C LEU A 172 -9.46 -12.24 1.67
N LEU A 173 -9.97 -11.27 0.89
CA LEU A 173 -11.39 -10.95 0.89
C LEU A 173 -12.27 -12.15 0.56
N GLU A 174 -11.92 -12.91 -0.50
CA GLU A 174 -12.67 -14.09 -0.90
C GLU A 174 -12.58 -15.22 0.14
N SER A 175 -11.40 -15.41 0.75
CA SER A 175 -11.21 -16.37 1.85
C SER A 175 -12.03 -16.00 3.08
N ALA A 176 -12.09 -14.72 3.44
CA ALA A 176 -12.91 -14.21 4.53
C ALA A 176 -14.42 -14.43 4.27
N LYS A 177 -14.88 -14.14 3.04
CA LYS A 177 -16.27 -14.43 2.61
C LYS A 177 -16.61 -15.92 2.66
N ALA A 178 -15.63 -16.79 2.35
CA ALA A 178 -15.77 -18.23 2.43
C ALA A 178 -15.71 -18.79 3.88
N GLY A 179 -15.54 -17.93 4.89
CA GLY A 179 -15.48 -18.33 6.29
C GLY A 179 -14.15 -18.99 6.69
N MET A 180 -13.07 -18.73 5.95
CA MET A 180 -11.75 -19.34 6.18
C MET A 180 -10.85 -18.55 7.13
N VAL A 181 -11.36 -17.47 7.71
CA VAL A 181 -10.64 -16.61 8.67
C VAL A 181 -11.33 -16.71 10.04
N PRO A 182 -10.96 -17.70 10.88
CA PRO A 182 -11.61 -17.94 12.17
C PRO A 182 -11.60 -16.73 13.11
N ALA A 183 -10.56 -15.89 13.06
CA ALA A 183 -10.48 -14.69 13.88
C ALA A 183 -11.73 -13.80 13.77
N LEU A 184 -12.37 -13.71 12.59
CA LEU A 184 -13.56 -12.89 12.38
C LEU A 184 -14.76 -13.32 13.23
N ASP A 185 -14.75 -14.54 13.80
CA ASP A 185 -15.83 -15.06 14.63
C ASP A 185 -15.80 -14.50 16.06
N TYR A 186 -14.69 -13.88 16.47
CA TYR A 186 -14.61 -13.12 17.73
C TYR A 186 -15.38 -11.80 17.69
N LEU A 187 -15.70 -11.29 16.49
CA LEU A 187 -16.32 -9.98 16.33
C LEU A 187 -17.83 -10.02 16.48
N ASN A 188 -18.38 -8.96 17.06
CA ASN A 188 -19.80 -8.70 16.98
C ASN A 188 -20.25 -8.41 15.53
N PRO A 189 -21.54 -8.62 15.18
CA PRO A 189 -21.99 -8.48 13.79
C PRO A 189 -21.68 -7.12 13.17
N GLU A 190 -21.77 -6.03 13.96
CA GLU A 190 -21.46 -4.67 13.52
C GLU A 190 -19.96 -4.54 13.18
N LYS A 191 -19.07 -4.91 14.10
CA LYS A 191 -17.62 -4.86 13.84
C LYS A 191 -17.19 -5.79 12.74
N ARG A 192 -17.82 -6.96 12.62
CA ARG A 192 -17.56 -7.87 11.49
C ARG A 192 -17.91 -7.20 10.16
N GLU A 193 -19.05 -6.52 10.07
CA GLU A 193 -19.42 -5.77 8.86
C GLU A 193 -18.39 -4.67 8.55
N GLU A 194 -17.97 -3.89 9.54
CA GLU A 194 -16.97 -2.83 9.36
C GLU A 194 -15.62 -3.38 8.86
N ILE A 195 -15.14 -4.49 9.43
CA ILE A 195 -13.90 -5.16 8.97
C ILE A 195 -14.07 -5.72 7.55
N MET A 196 -15.21 -6.34 7.23
CA MET A 196 -15.45 -6.86 5.88
C MET A 196 -15.49 -5.73 4.83
N LEU A 197 -16.06 -4.57 5.16
CA LEU A 197 -16.02 -3.38 4.30
C LEU A 197 -14.59 -2.85 4.13
N GLY A 198 -13.78 -2.88 5.20
CA GLY A 198 -12.37 -2.53 5.13
C GLY A 198 -11.55 -3.46 4.24
N LEU A 199 -11.83 -4.78 4.28
CA LEU A 199 -11.20 -5.76 3.37
C LEU A 199 -11.63 -5.53 1.92
N GLU A 200 -12.91 -5.24 1.68
CA GLU A 200 -13.43 -4.89 0.35
C GLU A 200 -12.73 -3.65 -0.21
N LEU A 201 -12.66 -2.57 0.57
CA LEU A 201 -11.93 -1.37 0.18
C LEU A 201 -10.43 -1.64 -0.08
N GLY A 202 -9.78 -2.40 0.81
CA GLY A 202 -8.37 -2.75 0.70
C GLY A 202 -8.04 -3.53 -0.57
N SER A 203 -8.95 -4.40 -1.01
CA SER A 203 -8.78 -5.18 -2.25
C SER A 203 -8.74 -4.31 -3.52
N GLU A 204 -9.29 -3.09 -3.45
CA GLU A 204 -9.38 -2.16 -4.58
C GLU A 204 -8.44 -0.95 -4.49
N LEU A 205 -8.10 -0.54 -3.27
CA LEU A 205 -7.37 0.68 -2.95
C LEU A 205 -6.27 0.44 -1.91
N ASN A 206 -5.03 0.47 -2.38
CA ASN A 206 -3.87 0.56 -1.52
C ASN A 206 -3.49 2.03 -1.28
N ALA A 207 -3.54 2.49 -0.01
CA ALA A 207 -3.20 3.86 0.35
C ALA A 207 -1.75 4.25 0.01
N GLY A 208 -0.81 3.30 0.10
CA GLY A 208 0.59 3.50 -0.28
C GLY A 208 0.75 3.75 -1.78
N GLN A 209 0.03 3.02 -2.62
CA GLN A 209 0.02 3.25 -4.08
C GLN A 209 -0.60 4.61 -4.44
N LEU A 210 -1.68 5.01 -3.77
CA LEU A 210 -2.28 6.34 -3.96
C LEU A 210 -1.33 7.46 -3.51
N ALA A 211 -0.70 7.31 -2.34
CA ALA A 211 0.30 8.25 -1.82
C ALA A 211 1.46 8.48 -2.81
N GLN A 212 1.76 7.50 -3.66
CA GLN A 212 2.85 7.54 -4.64
C GLN A 212 2.36 7.77 -6.08
N ALA A 213 1.07 8.05 -6.30
CA ALA A 213 0.46 8.22 -7.62
C ALA A 213 0.67 7.03 -8.59
N GLU A 214 0.89 5.85 -8.03
CA GLU A 214 1.03 4.59 -8.76
C GLU A 214 -0.34 4.07 -9.22
N SER A 215 -1.36 4.21 -8.35
CA SER A 215 -2.75 3.90 -8.67
C SER A 215 -3.34 4.85 -9.72
N VAL A 216 -4.56 4.57 -10.16
CA VAL A 216 -5.35 5.42 -11.06
C VAL A 216 -6.63 5.91 -10.38
N PRO A 217 -7.26 7.00 -10.86
CA PRO A 217 -8.49 7.53 -10.28
C PRO A 217 -9.59 6.51 -10.01
N VAL A 218 -9.83 5.53 -10.90
CA VAL A 218 -10.86 4.52 -10.67
C VAL A 218 -10.60 3.69 -9.40
N ASN A 219 -9.34 3.55 -8.93
CA ASN A 219 -9.03 2.90 -7.64
C ASN A 219 -9.72 3.55 -6.44
N LEU A 220 -10.09 4.82 -6.55
CA LEU A 220 -10.75 5.56 -5.48
C LEU A 220 -12.28 5.37 -5.50
N GLU A 221 -12.86 4.64 -6.46
CA GLU A 221 -14.30 4.39 -6.50
C GLU A 221 -14.81 3.60 -5.29
N GLY A 222 -13.99 2.70 -4.71
CA GLY A 222 -14.33 1.96 -3.49
C GLY A 222 -14.66 2.88 -2.32
N LEU A 223 -14.11 4.10 -2.29
CA LEU A 223 -14.45 5.13 -1.28
C LEU A 223 -15.89 5.62 -1.41
N LEU A 224 -16.51 5.55 -2.59
CA LEU A 224 -17.92 5.89 -2.76
C LEU A 224 -18.83 4.90 -2.01
N ASN A 225 -18.43 3.63 -1.93
CA ASN A 225 -19.15 2.60 -1.17
C ASN A 225 -19.03 2.79 0.36
N MET A 226 -18.11 3.66 0.82
CA MET A 226 -17.92 4.00 2.23
C MET A 226 -18.78 5.17 2.70
N ARG A 227 -19.64 5.74 1.84
CA ARG A 227 -20.62 6.78 2.20
C ARG A 227 -21.55 6.31 3.31
N GLY A 228 -21.62 7.08 4.40
CA GLY A 228 -22.40 6.70 5.58
C GLY A 228 -21.81 5.53 6.38
N LYS A 229 -20.57 5.13 6.04
CA LYS A 229 -19.78 4.05 6.66
C LYS A 229 -18.37 4.56 7.00
N GLU A 230 -18.26 5.84 7.35
CA GLU A 230 -17.01 6.57 7.58
C GLU A 230 -16.14 5.87 8.63
N HIS A 231 -16.75 5.28 9.66
CA HIS A 231 -15.99 4.59 10.71
C HIS A 231 -15.28 3.33 10.22
N ALA A 232 -15.91 2.55 9.34
CA ALA A 232 -15.26 1.40 8.72
C ALA A 232 -14.05 1.84 7.86
N PHE A 233 -14.15 3.02 7.21
CA PHE A 233 -13.01 3.62 6.53
C PHE A 233 -11.91 4.01 7.51
N GLU A 234 -12.24 4.68 8.62
CA GLU A 234 -11.24 5.08 9.63
C GLU A 234 -10.52 3.87 10.24
N LEU A 235 -11.24 2.78 10.57
CA LEU A 235 -10.63 1.54 11.03
C LEU A 235 -9.65 0.97 9.99
N LYS A 236 -10.04 0.90 8.71
CA LYS A 236 -9.16 0.43 7.63
C LYS A 236 -7.96 1.35 7.44
N PHE A 237 -8.15 2.66 7.52
CA PHE A 237 -7.08 3.63 7.33
C PHE A 237 -6.06 3.60 8.49
N MET A 238 -6.54 3.46 9.74
CA MET A 238 -5.70 3.23 10.91
C MET A 238 -4.89 1.93 10.78
N GLU A 239 -5.52 0.84 10.33
CA GLU A 239 -4.84 -0.42 10.04
C GLU A 239 -3.70 -0.22 9.03
N GLN A 240 -3.96 0.46 7.89
CA GLN A 240 -2.93 0.75 6.90
C GLN A 240 -1.76 1.60 7.44
N ILE A 241 -2.03 2.55 8.35
CA ILE A 241 -0.96 3.31 9.02
C ILE A 241 -0.09 2.36 9.86
N LEU A 242 -0.71 1.47 10.63
CA LEU A 242 -0.01 0.53 11.48
C LEU A 242 0.77 -0.52 10.68
N ASP A 243 0.25 -0.99 9.54
CA ASP A 243 0.98 -1.88 8.62
C ASP A 243 2.25 -1.18 8.09
N VAL A 244 2.12 0.05 7.59
CA VAL A 244 3.30 0.82 7.14
C VAL A 244 4.27 1.08 8.28
N ALA A 245 3.77 1.34 9.48
CA ALA A 245 4.61 1.52 10.67
C ALA A 245 5.37 0.26 11.05
N GLY A 246 4.77 -0.91 10.85
CA GLY A 246 5.33 -2.24 11.09
C GLY A 246 6.14 -2.82 9.91
N ALA A 247 6.08 -2.24 8.72
CA ALA A 247 6.60 -2.84 7.48
C ALA A 247 8.08 -3.28 7.51
N LEU A 248 8.93 -2.66 8.35
CA LEU A 248 10.33 -3.06 8.54
C LEU A 248 10.60 -3.73 9.90
N GLY A 249 9.56 -4.16 10.60
CA GLY A 249 9.63 -4.74 11.94
C GLY A 249 10.45 -6.04 12.02
N HIS A 250 10.59 -6.77 10.90
CA HIS A 250 11.46 -7.95 10.79
C HIS A 250 12.95 -7.62 10.74
N LEU A 251 13.31 -6.39 10.36
CA LEU A 251 14.68 -5.89 10.32
C LEU A 251 15.03 -5.07 11.56
N ASP A 252 14.07 -4.28 12.05
CA ASP A 252 14.23 -3.43 13.23
C ASP A 252 12.89 -3.25 13.95
N TRP A 253 12.74 -3.91 15.10
CA TRP A 253 11.55 -3.87 15.96
C TRP A 253 11.65 -2.85 17.09
N SER A 254 12.68 -1.99 17.09
CA SER A 254 12.91 -1.05 18.21
C SER A 254 12.02 0.19 18.20
N GLY A 255 11.26 0.39 17.11
CA GLY A 255 10.35 1.50 16.84
C GLY A 255 9.78 1.36 15.42
N SER A 256 9.11 2.39 14.92
CA SER A 256 8.65 2.43 13.52
C SER A 256 9.73 3.03 12.62
N ARG A 257 10.49 2.19 11.93
CA ARG A 257 11.57 2.66 11.04
C ARG A 257 11.08 3.29 9.75
N ASN A 258 9.93 2.83 9.24
CA ASN A 258 9.44 3.19 7.91
C ASN A 258 8.44 4.37 7.93
N PHE A 259 7.75 4.62 9.05
CA PHE A 259 6.76 5.70 9.16
C PHE A 259 7.43 7.04 9.52
N ILE A 260 8.18 7.56 8.55
CA ILE A 260 8.93 8.82 8.61
C ILE A 260 8.08 10.01 8.16
N GLU A 261 8.58 11.24 8.34
CA GLU A 261 7.83 12.47 8.04
C GLU A 261 7.31 12.54 6.59
N PRO A 262 8.10 12.22 5.54
CA PRO A 262 7.57 12.22 4.17
C PRO A 262 6.42 11.22 3.95
N VAL A 263 6.46 10.07 4.64
CA VAL A 263 5.41 9.05 4.57
C VAL A 263 4.16 9.56 5.27
N PHE A 264 4.29 10.13 6.46
CA PHE A 264 3.19 10.77 7.17
C PHE A 264 2.48 11.82 6.32
N GLN A 265 3.22 12.76 5.71
CA GLN A 265 2.63 13.82 4.91
C GLN A 265 1.82 13.28 3.71
N ALA A 266 2.29 12.18 3.12
CA ALA A 266 1.59 11.50 2.05
C ALA A 266 0.31 10.81 2.57
N PHE A 267 0.38 10.08 3.67
CA PHE A 267 -0.78 9.42 4.29
C PHE A 267 -1.82 10.42 4.78
N LYS A 268 -1.42 11.52 5.42
CA LYS A 268 -2.31 12.62 5.80
C LYS A 268 -3.06 13.18 4.58
N THR A 269 -2.37 13.33 3.46
CA THR A 269 -3.00 13.76 2.20
C THR A 269 -4.01 12.74 1.69
N VAL A 270 -3.68 11.44 1.75
CA VAL A 270 -4.60 10.36 1.38
C VAL A 270 -5.84 10.37 2.27
N HIS A 271 -5.68 10.51 3.59
CA HIS A 271 -6.80 10.59 4.55
C HIS A 271 -7.78 11.69 4.19
N GLU A 272 -7.27 12.93 4.04
CA GLU A 272 -8.09 14.10 3.72
C GLU A 272 -8.83 13.94 2.38
N VAL A 273 -8.15 13.40 1.37
CA VAL A 273 -8.75 13.14 0.04
C VAL A 273 -9.83 12.07 0.13
N SER A 274 -9.58 10.99 0.87
CA SER A 274 -10.54 9.90 1.03
C SER A 274 -11.81 10.38 1.71
N LEU A 275 -11.68 11.13 2.81
CA LEU A 275 -12.82 11.72 3.51
C LEU A 275 -13.61 12.71 2.63
N ASP A 276 -12.94 13.50 1.80
CA ASP A 276 -13.62 14.40 0.85
C ASP A 276 -14.46 13.62 -0.18
N ILE A 277 -13.99 12.46 -0.65
CA ILE A 277 -14.74 11.62 -1.58
C ILE A 277 -15.93 10.97 -0.89
N ILE A 278 -15.70 10.41 0.30
CA ILE A 278 -16.73 9.78 1.13
C ILE A 278 -17.84 10.79 1.44
N ALA A 279 -17.49 12.01 1.85
CA ALA A 279 -18.46 13.07 2.12
C ALA A 279 -19.19 13.59 0.87
N GLY A 280 -18.78 13.19 -0.34
CA GLY A 280 -19.35 13.67 -1.60
C GLY A 280 -18.87 15.06 -2.03
N ASN A 281 -17.83 15.61 -1.39
CA ASN A 281 -17.22 16.89 -1.73
C ASN A 281 -16.30 16.79 -2.95
N SER A 282 -15.90 15.57 -3.34
CA SER A 282 -15.04 15.33 -4.49
C SER A 282 -15.36 13.98 -5.15
N ASN A 283 -15.19 13.91 -6.46
CA ASN A 283 -15.21 12.64 -7.18
C ASN A 283 -13.81 11.97 -7.16
N PRO A 284 -13.68 10.69 -7.54
CA PRO A 284 -12.40 9.96 -7.56
C PRO A 284 -11.28 10.70 -8.30
N ARG A 285 -11.57 11.27 -9.47
CA ARG A 285 -10.60 12.05 -10.27
C ARG A 285 -10.13 13.31 -9.55
N GLN A 286 -11.05 14.08 -8.98
CA GLN A 286 -10.74 15.27 -8.21
C GLN A 286 -9.90 14.93 -6.97
N GLY A 287 -10.23 13.85 -6.27
CA GLY A 287 -9.44 13.39 -5.13
C GLY A 287 -8.02 13.01 -5.52
N TYR A 288 -7.86 12.22 -6.58
CA TYR A 288 -6.54 11.87 -7.12
C TYR A 288 -5.73 13.12 -7.49
N ASP A 289 -6.35 14.08 -8.19
CA ASP A 289 -5.69 15.32 -8.60
C ASP A 289 -5.33 16.22 -7.41
N LYS A 290 -6.06 16.15 -6.29
CA LYS A 290 -5.67 16.81 -5.03
C LYS A 290 -4.37 16.23 -4.46
N VAL A 291 -4.16 14.91 -4.52
CA VAL A 291 -2.89 14.27 -4.12
C VAL A 291 -1.74 14.85 -4.94
N LEU A 292 -1.88 14.87 -6.27
CA LEU A 292 -0.86 15.44 -7.17
C LEU A 292 -0.62 16.93 -6.91
N THR A 293 -1.68 17.71 -6.70
CA THR A 293 -1.60 19.14 -6.43
C THR A 293 -0.83 19.42 -5.14
N LYS A 294 -1.10 18.68 -4.06
CA LYS A 294 -0.35 18.83 -2.80
C LYS A 294 1.12 18.49 -2.96
N ARG A 295 1.44 17.41 -3.68
CA ARG A 295 2.83 17.04 -3.99
C ARG A 295 3.54 18.12 -4.82
N GLY A 296 2.87 18.65 -5.85
CA GLY A 296 3.38 19.76 -6.65
C GLY A 296 3.62 21.03 -5.82
N ASN A 297 2.72 21.35 -4.87
CA ASN A 297 2.89 22.50 -3.99
C ASN A 297 4.09 22.34 -3.05
N MET A 298 4.36 21.13 -2.53
CA MET A 298 5.55 20.87 -1.71
C MET A 298 6.85 21.14 -2.49
N LEU A 299 6.92 20.76 -3.77
CA LEU A 299 8.05 21.07 -4.63
C LEU A 299 8.13 22.56 -4.97
N SER A 300 6.99 23.21 -5.17
CA SER A 300 6.95 24.65 -5.46
C SER A 300 7.48 25.49 -4.29
N ILE A 301 7.19 25.11 -3.05
CA ILE A 301 7.76 25.74 -1.85
C ILE A 301 9.29 25.61 -1.82
N LYS A 302 9.83 24.51 -2.36
CA LYS A 302 11.27 24.27 -2.49
C LYS A 302 11.90 24.95 -3.72
N GLY A 303 11.15 25.77 -4.44
CA GLY A 303 11.64 26.57 -5.55
C GLY A 303 11.54 25.90 -6.92
N PHE A 304 10.88 24.76 -7.03
CA PHE A 304 10.49 24.21 -8.33
C PHE A 304 9.31 25.00 -8.92
N ARG A 305 9.10 24.93 -10.23
CA ARG A 305 7.96 25.61 -10.86
C ARG A 305 6.63 24.98 -10.43
N ARG A 306 5.56 25.78 -10.41
CA ARG A 306 4.22 25.25 -10.17
C ARG A 306 3.74 24.49 -11.41
N LEU A 307 3.20 23.30 -11.19
CA LEU A 307 2.57 22.45 -12.21
C LEU A 307 1.04 22.43 -12.00
N SER A 308 0.31 22.25 -13.09
CA SER A 308 -1.15 22.22 -13.14
C SER A 308 -1.66 20.83 -13.49
N VAL A 309 -2.60 20.32 -12.70
CA VAL A 309 -3.33 19.08 -13.02
C VAL A 309 -4.32 19.25 -14.19
N SER A 310 -4.63 20.49 -14.58
CA SER A 310 -5.49 20.78 -15.73
C SER A 310 -4.76 20.69 -17.06
N ASP A 311 -3.42 20.78 -17.04
CA ASP A 311 -2.60 20.52 -18.21
C ASP A 311 -2.18 19.05 -18.22
N ARG A 312 -2.43 18.35 -19.34
CA ARG A 312 -2.21 16.89 -19.42
C ARG A 312 -0.73 16.53 -19.30
N GLU A 313 0.15 17.35 -19.86
CA GLU A 313 1.59 17.11 -19.83
C GLU A 313 2.14 17.35 -18.43
N GLU A 314 1.75 18.45 -17.79
CA GLU A 314 2.15 18.76 -16.41
C GLU A 314 1.56 17.79 -15.39
N ARG A 315 0.33 17.30 -15.61
CA ARG A 315 -0.27 16.24 -14.79
C ARG A 315 0.52 14.93 -14.90
N ALA A 316 0.94 14.55 -16.10
CA ALA A 316 1.79 13.37 -16.29
C ALA A 316 3.14 13.54 -15.57
N LEU A 317 3.76 14.72 -15.68
CA LEU A 317 4.98 15.04 -14.95
C LEU A 317 4.77 14.99 -13.43
N LEU A 318 3.66 15.52 -12.91
CA LEU A 318 3.31 15.42 -11.48
C LEU A 318 3.21 13.97 -11.01
N ARG A 319 2.64 13.06 -11.82
CA ARG A 319 2.62 11.62 -11.50
C ARG A 319 4.03 11.04 -11.42
N LEU A 320 4.90 11.35 -12.39
CA LEU A 320 6.29 10.88 -12.40
C LEU A 320 7.08 11.39 -11.19
N LEU A 321 6.96 12.68 -10.86
CA LEU A 321 7.60 13.29 -9.69
C LEU A 321 7.10 12.68 -8.38
N THR A 322 5.82 12.32 -8.32
CA THR A 322 5.22 11.68 -7.14
C THR A 322 5.69 10.23 -6.99
N MET A 323 5.67 9.43 -8.07
CA MET A 323 6.21 8.06 -8.06
C MET A 323 7.71 8.03 -7.76
N GLY A 324 8.47 9.00 -8.28
CA GLY A 324 9.89 9.17 -8.00
C GLY A 324 10.21 9.68 -6.59
N ARG A 325 9.18 9.92 -5.76
CA ARG A 325 9.28 10.46 -4.39
C ARG A 325 10.10 11.74 -4.34
N THR A 326 10.03 12.53 -5.41
CA THR A 326 10.84 13.73 -5.56
C THR A 326 10.57 14.69 -4.42
N ALA A 327 11.63 15.09 -3.74
CA ALA A 327 11.56 15.87 -2.52
C ALA A 327 12.32 17.19 -2.60
N ASP A 328 13.10 17.45 -3.64
CA ASP A 328 13.88 18.67 -3.81
C ASP A 328 13.80 19.19 -5.25
N LYS A 329 14.34 20.40 -5.45
CA LYS A 329 14.25 21.11 -6.72
C LYS A 329 15.15 20.45 -7.77
N GLU A 330 16.35 20.07 -7.38
CA GLU A 330 17.39 19.51 -8.25
C GLU A 330 16.90 18.22 -8.90
N GLN A 331 16.35 17.29 -8.12
CA GLN A 331 15.78 16.07 -8.65
C GLN A 331 14.52 16.33 -9.49
N ALA A 332 13.69 17.32 -9.13
CA ALA A 332 12.52 17.68 -9.94
C ALA A 332 12.90 18.24 -11.31
N GLU A 333 13.95 19.05 -11.39
CA GLU A 333 14.51 19.58 -12.64
C GLU A 333 15.10 18.44 -13.50
N LEU A 334 15.80 17.49 -12.88
CA LEU A 334 16.32 16.30 -13.57
C LEU A 334 15.19 15.46 -14.20
N PHE A 335 14.09 15.22 -13.49
CA PHE A 335 12.92 14.51 -14.04
C PHE A 335 12.28 15.29 -15.19
N GLN A 336 12.17 16.61 -15.05
CA GLN A 336 11.62 17.46 -16.10
C GLN A 336 12.49 17.42 -17.36
N GLU A 337 13.81 17.49 -17.21
CA GLU A 337 14.75 17.40 -18.33
C GLU A 337 14.64 16.04 -19.04
N ALA A 338 14.64 14.95 -18.28
CA ALA A 338 14.47 13.60 -18.82
C ALA A 338 13.13 13.42 -19.55
N PHE A 339 12.05 13.99 -18.99
CA PHE A 339 10.73 13.97 -19.58
C PHE A 339 10.65 14.78 -20.89
N HIS A 340 11.34 15.92 -20.97
CA HIS A 340 11.44 16.72 -22.20
C HIS A 340 12.43 16.18 -23.23
N ALA A 341 13.33 15.27 -22.83
CA ALA A 341 14.25 14.58 -23.73
C ALA A 341 13.62 13.39 -24.49
N LEU A 342 12.37 13.01 -24.16
CA LEU A 342 11.60 12.02 -24.90
C LEU A 342 11.27 12.53 -26.31
N ASP A 343 11.31 11.66 -27.31
CA ASP A 343 10.73 11.94 -28.62
C ASP A 343 9.20 12.07 -28.53
N ASP A 344 8.61 12.78 -29.49
CA ASP A 344 7.18 13.11 -29.51
C ASP A 344 6.28 11.87 -29.35
N GLN A 345 6.63 10.75 -29.99
CA GLN A 345 5.83 9.53 -29.94
C GLN A 345 5.82 8.91 -28.54
N ASN A 346 7.00 8.76 -27.92
CA ASN A 346 7.09 8.20 -26.58
C ASN A 346 6.49 9.16 -25.54
N LYS A 347 6.67 10.47 -25.71
CA LYS A 347 6.09 11.47 -24.83
C LYS A 347 4.56 11.45 -24.89
N GLU A 348 3.97 11.42 -26.08
CA GLU A 348 2.52 11.34 -26.26
C GLU A 348 1.93 10.06 -25.64
N ARG A 349 2.59 8.91 -25.83
CA ARG A 349 2.20 7.64 -25.21
C ARG A 349 2.25 7.70 -23.69
N LEU A 350 3.33 8.23 -23.13
CA LEU A 350 3.49 8.39 -21.69
C LEU A 350 2.43 9.31 -21.11
N VAL A 351 2.24 10.50 -21.71
CA VAL A 351 1.23 11.48 -21.29
C VAL A 351 -0.17 10.88 -21.40
N THR A 352 -0.48 10.17 -22.48
CA THR A 352 -1.79 9.54 -22.66
C THR A 352 -2.03 8.47 -21.59
N GLY A 353 -1.10 7.53 -21.43
CA GLY A 353 -1.21 6.45 -20.45
C GLY A 353 -1.32 6.93 -19.01
N LEU A 354 -0.52 7.95 -18.63
CA LEU A 354 -0.57 8.54 -17.29
C LEU A 354 -1.83 9.40 -17.05
N ASN A 355 -2.58 9.74 -18.09
CA ASN A 355 -3.85 10.47 -17.98
C ASN A 355 -5.10 9.61 -18.12
N VAL A 356 -4.96 8.29 -18.26
CA VAL A 356 -6.10 7.35 -18.19
C VAL A 356 -6.61 7.29 -16.76
N ASP A 357 -7.92 7.41 -16.59
CA ASP A 357 -8.56 7.37 -15.27
C ASP A 357 -8.94 5.93 -14.87
N GLY A 358 -9.18 5.07 -15.88
CA GLY A 358 -9.62 3.69 -15.72
C GLY A 358 -11.14 3.57 -15.66
N ASN A 359 -11.85 4.58 -16.17
CA ASN A 359 -13.32 4.62 -16.18
C ASN A 359 -13.91 3.64 -17.22
N VAL A 360 -15.25 3.64 -17.35
CA VAL A 360 -15.97 2.86 -18.38
C VAL A 360 -15.36 3.06 -19.77
N ASN A 361 -15.14 1.96 -20.49
CA ASN A 361 -14.47 1.90 -21.80
C ASN A 361 -12.99 2.33 -21.80
N GLU A 362 -12.35 2.50 -20.63
CA GLU A 362 -10.91 2.71 -20.51
C GLU A 362 -10.23 1.46 -19.92
N THR A 363 -9.03 1.19 -20.43
CA THR A 363 -8.10 0.22 -19.84
C THR A 363 -6.94 1.00 -19.24
N ALA A 364 -6.93 1.10 -17.91
CA ALA A 364 -5.80 1.64 -17.17
C ALA A 364 -4.71 0.58 -17.01
N VAL A 365 -3.45 0.98 -17.10
CA VAL A 365 -2.30 0.14 -16.76
C VAL A 365 -1.67 0.69 -15.49
N LEU A 366 -1.59 -0.14 -14.46
CA LEU A 366 -0.91 0.18 -13.20
C LEU A 366 0.51 -0.41 -13.26
N PRO A 367 1.56 0.44 -13.31
CA PRO A 367 2.94 -0.03 -13.37
C PRO A 367 3.39 -0.44 -11.96
N TYR A 368 3.03 -1.65 -11.54
CA TYR A 368 3.23 -2.11 -10.17
C TYR A 368 4.73 -2.15 -9.80
N TYR A 369 5.09 -1.59 -8.64
CA TYR A 369 6.46 -1.32 -8.18
C TYR A 369 7.22 -0.19 -8.86
N MET A 370 6.60 0.61 -9.74
CA MET A 370 7.29 1.70 -10.43
C MET A 370 8.07 2.65 -9.49
N PRO A 371 7.56 3.06 -8.31
CA PRO A 371 8.33 3.88 -7.37
C PRO A 371 9.65 3.25 -6.93
N ALA A 372 9.67 1.92 -6.72
CA ALA A 372 10.88 1.19 -6.38
C ALA A 372 11.84 1.15 -7.58
N ILE A 373 11.33 0.92 -8.80
CA ILE A 373 12.14 0.94 -10.02
C ILE A 373 12.84 2.29 -10.22
N ILE A 374 12.10 3.39 -10.08
CA ILE A 374 12.65 4.75 -10.17
C ILE A 374 13.74 4.97 -9.12
N SER A 375 13.48 4.55 -7.88
CA SER A 375 14.44 4.66 -6.77
C SER A 375 15.73 3.89 -7.08
N THR A 376 15.63 2.67 -7.59
CA THR A 376 16.79 1.86 -8.01
C THR A 376 17.55 2.51 -9.16
N THR A 377 16.87 3.08 -10.15
CA THR A 377 17.53 3.82 -11.24
C THR A 377 18.36 4.99 -10.72
N LEU A 378 17.80 5.78 -9.80
CA LEU A 378 18.48 6.91 -9.18
C LEU A 378 19.67 6.46 -8.30
N GLU A 379 19.52 5.36 -7.55
CA GLU A 379 20.58 4.78 -6.74
C GLU A 379 21.75 4.29 -7.63
N THR A 380 21.46 3.50 -8.66
CA THR A 380 22.47 2.96 -9.57
C THR A 380 23.26 4.07 -10.26
N THR A 381 22.61 5.20 -10.58
CA THR A 381 23.23 6.33 -11.27
C THR A 381 23.70 7.46 -10.35
N ARG A 382 23.66 7.28 -9.01
CA ARG A 382 24.03 8.31 -8.03
C ARG A 382 25.39 8.97 -8.29
N ASP A 383 26.41 8.15 -8.59
CA ASP A 383 27.79 8.60 -8.82
C ASP A 383 28.06 9.04 -10.26
N SER A 384 27.04 9.03 -11.12
CA SER A 384 27.17 9.45 -12.52
C SER A 384 27.00 10.96 -12.67
N ASN A 385 27.41 11.51 -13.80
CA ASN A 385 27.11 12.91 -14.14
C ASN A 385 25.60 13.09 -14.44
N GLU A 386 25.15 14.34 -14.45
CA GLU A 386 23.74 14.67 -14.67
C GLU A 386 23.22 14.20 -16.04
N GLU A 387 24.05 14.23 -17.08
CA GLU A 387 23.70 13.72 -18.42
C GLU A 387 23.36 12.22 -18.39
N THR A 388 24.16 11.40 -17.72
CA THR A 388 23.91 9.96 -17.58
C THR A 388 22.67 9.69 -16.73
N LYS A 389 22.45 10.44 -15.64
CA LYS A 389 21.23 10.32 -14.83
C LYS A 389 19.99 10.66 -15.66
N CYS A 390 20.05 11.76 -16.41
CA CYS A 390 19.00 12.20 -17.31
C CYS A 390 18.69 11.12 -18.35
N ARG A 391 19.71 10.61 -19.05
CA ARG A 391 19.57 9.50 -20.03
C ARG A 391 18.93 8.25 -19.43
N ALA A 392 19.31 7.89 -18.20
CA ALA A 392 18.74 6.72 -17.52
C ALA A 392 17.25 6.90 -17.19
N LEU A 393 16.85 8.08 -16.69
CA LEU A 393 15.45 8.41 -16.46
C LEU A 393 14.66 8.50 -17.78
N THR A 394 15.23 9.08 -18.83
CA THR A 394 14.59 9.13 -20.16
C THR A 394 14.33 7.73 -20.70
N SER A 395 15.31 6.82 -20.60
CA SER A 395 15.12 5.42 -21.00
C SER A 395 14.06 4.72 -20.16
N LEU A 396 14.05 4.94 -18.84
CA LEU A 396 13.02 4.40 -17.96
C LEU A 396 11.62 4.90 -18.33
N MET A 397 11.50 6.19 -18.65
CA MET A 397 10.24 6.81 -19.08
C MET A 397 9.78 6.28 -20.46
N ARG A 398 10.69 5.99 -21.40
CA ARG A 398 10.34 5.31 -22.66
C ARG A 398 9.81 3.89 -22.41
N TYR A 399 10.46 3.15 -21.52
CA TYR A 399 9.98 1.82 -21.13
C TYR A 399 8.60 1.89 -20.47
N LEU A 400 8.38 2.85 -19.56
CA LEU A 400 7.07 3.09 -18.97
C LEU A 400 6.03 3.48 -20.04
N ALA A 401 6.37 4.31 -21.01
CA ALA A 401 5.48 4.68 -22.12
C ALA A 401 5.07 3.45 -22.95
N LYS A 402 6.02 2.55 -23.23
CA LYS A 402 5.79 1.26 -23.89
C LYS A 402 4.84 0.37 -23.09
N VAL A 403 5.05 0.27 -21.78
CA VAL A 403 4.21 -0.51 -20.86
C VAL A 403 2.79 0.05 -20.81
N LEU A 404 2.62 1.37 -20.65
CA LEU A 404 1.30 2.00 -20.60
C LEU A 404 0.56 1.92 -21.94
N GLY A 405 1.28 2.02 -23.06
CA GLY A 405 0.69 1.96 -24.41
C GLY A 405 0.20 0.57 -24.85
N SER A 406 0.45 -0.47 -24.07
CA SER A 406 0.09 -1.86 -24.41
C SER A 406 -1.35 -2.24 -24.08
N ALA A 407 -2.09 -1.40 -23.36
CA ALA A 407 -3.48 -1.65 -22.93
C ALA A 407 -4.41 -2.14 -24.07
N ALA A 408 -4.21 -1.66 -25.29
CA ALA A 408 -5.05 -2.01 -26.44
C ALA A 408 -4.85 -3.44 -26.96
N ASN A 409 -3.68 -4.05 -26.73
CA ASN A 409 -3.31 -5.34 -27.35
C ASN A 409 -3.76 -6.56 -26.52
N ASP A 410 -4.01 -6.38 -25.22
CA ASP A 410 -4.18 -7.50 -24.27
C ASP A 410 -5.65 -7.89 -24.01
N LEU A 411 -6.61 -7.25 -24.69
CA LEU A 411 -8.05 -7.60 -24.58
C LEU A 411 -8.43 -8.95 -25.22
N THR A 412 -7.46 -9.74 -25.69
CA THR A 412 -7.71 -11.02 -26.40
C THR A 412 -8.18 -12.17 -25.50
N GLY A 413 -8.20 -11.99 -24.17
CA GLY A 413 -8.67 -12.99 -23.19
C GLY A 413 -10.07 -12.73 -22.60
N TYR A 414 -10.83 -11.78 -23.13
CA TYR A 414 -12.12 -11.38 -22.53
C TYR A 414 -13.22 -12.42 -22.79
N PRO A 415 -13.99 -12.87 -21.77
CA PRO A 415 -15.18 -13.67 -22.02
C PRO A 415 -16.21 -12.81 -22.76
N GLU A 416 -16.73 -13.30 -23.89
CA GLU A 416 -17.69 -12.63 -24.81
C GLU A 416 -19.01 -12.15 -24.16
N GLY A 417 -19.16 -12.20 -22.82
CA GLY A 417 -20.39 -11.91 -22.09
C GLY A 417 -20.36 -10.71 -21.12
N ALA A 418 -19.26 -9.98 -20.97
CA ALA A 418 -19.18 -8.88 -19.99
C ALA A 418 -19.55 -7.47 -20.55
N VAL A 419 -20.08 -7.41 -21.77
CA VAL A 419 -20.81 -6.23 -22.27
C VAL A 419 -22.21 -6.20 -21.65
N PHE A 420 -22.38 -5.48 -20.55
CA PHE A 420 -23.71 -5.12 -20.05
C PHE A 420 -24.17 -3.84 -20.76
N SER A 421 -25.25 -3.93 -21.53
CA SER A 421 -25.90 -2.78 -22.19
C SER A 421 -24.99 -1.87 -23.05
N GLY A 422 -23.91 -2.39 -23.61
CA GLY A 422 -22.99 -1.64 -24.48
C GLY A 422 -21.86 -0.89 -23.76
N GLU A 423 -21.74 -1.03 -22.43
CA GLU A 423 -20.64 -0.50 -21.63
C GLU A 423 -19.68 -1.63 -21.24
N VAL A 424 -18.37 -1.42 -21.43
CA VAL A 424 -17.33 -2.28 -20.86
C VAL A 424 -16.95 -1.69 -19.50
N PRO A 425 -17.00 -2.46 -18.39
CA PRO A 425 -16.53 -1.97 -17.10
C PRO A 425 -15.08 -1.47 -17.21
N GLY A 426 -14.71 -0.47 -16.41
CA GLY A 426 -13.32 0.00 -16.35
C GLY A 426 -12.38 -1.17 -16.00
N ILE A 427 -11.30 -1.30 -16.76
CA ILE A 427 -10.34 -2.39 -16.61
C ILE A 427 -9.03 -1.81 -16.05
N ILE A 428 -8.49 -2.44 -15.00
CA ILE A 428 -7.12 -2.21 -14.58
C ILE A 428 -6.28 -3.44 -14.94
N ILE A 429 -5.17 -3.20 -15.63
CA ILE A 429 -4.12 -4.19 -15.85
C ILE A 429 -2.95 -3.81 -14.94
N GLU A 430 -2.70 -4.60 -13.91
CA GLU A 430 -1.48 -4.48 -13.11
C GLU A 430 -0.32 -5.17 -13.82
N ARG A 431 0.79 -4.46 -14.02
CA ARG A 431 2.00 -5.04 -14.60
C ARG A 431 3.14 -4.95 -13.61
N ASN A 432 3.64 -6.10 -13.18
CA ASN A 432 4.75 -6.18 -12.24
C ASN A 432 6.06 -5.73 -12.90
N MET A 433 6.56 -4.56 -12.49
CA MET A 433 7.76 -3.94 -13.06
C MET A 433 9.08 -4.53 -12.53
N SER A 434 9.05 -5.50 -11.62
CA SER A 434 10.24 -6.06 -10.96
C SER A 434 11.30 -6.59 -11.94
N LYS A 435 10.91 -7.16 -13.09
CA LYS A 435 11.86 -7.59 -14.15
C LYS A 435 12.75 -6.45 -14.66
N ALA A 436 12.32 -5.19 -14.56
CA ALA A 436 13.14 -4.03 -14.91
C ALA A 436 14.31 -3.84 -13.91
N GLN A 437 14.18 -4.31 -12.67
CA GLN A 437 15.25 -4.22 -11.67
C GLN A 437 16.48 -5.00 -12.10
N ASP A 438 16.31 -6.18 -12.70
CA ASP A 438 17.44 -7.01 -13.16
C ASP A 438 18.28 -6.27 -14.20
N VAL A 439 17.63 -5.54 -15.12
CA VAL A 439 18.30 -4.71 -16.12
C VAL A 439 18.97 -3.51 -15.46
N ILE A 440 18.26 -2.78 -14.59
CA ILE A 440 18.79 -1.56 -13.96
C ILE A 440 19.97 -1.88 -13.03
N ASN A 441 19.98 -3.03 -12.37
CA ASN A 441 21.06 -3.48 -11.50
C ASN A 441 22.24 -4.07 -12.27
N SER A 442 22.12 -4.26 -13.60
CA SER A 442 23.20 -4.79 -14.41
C SER A 442 24.34 -3.76 -14.54
N PRO A 443 25.62 -4.21 -14.58
CA PRO A 443 26.75 -3.30 -14.77
C PRO A 443 26.67 -2.47 -16.06
N GLU A 444 26.04 -3.03 -17.10
CA GLU A 444 25.89 -2.43 -18.43
C GLU A 444 24.89 -1.28 -18.45
N PHE A 445 23.92 -1.25 -17.53
CA PHE A 445 22.90 -0.19 -17.51
C PHE A 445 23.49 1.21 -17.31
N LYS A 446 24.55 1.35 -16.49
CA LYS A 446 25.21 2.65 -16.28
C LYS A 446 25.83 3.23 -17.55
N THR A 447 26.31 2.38 -18.46
CA THR A 447 26.95 2.80 -19.70
C THR A 447 25.98 2.81 -20.88
N ASN A 448 24.93 2.01 -20.83
CA ASN A 448 23.88 1.91 -21.83
C ASN A 448 22.50 1.76 -21.17
N PRO A 449 21.86 2.86 -20.73
CA PRO A 449 20.53 2.77 -20.12
C PRO A 449 19.45 2.27 -21.09
N ASP A 450 19.67 2.46 -22.40
CA ASP A 450 18.73 2.10 -23.47
C ASP A 450 18.44 0.58 -23.56
N LEU A 451 19.14 -0.25 -22.76
CA LEU A 451 18.81 -1.67 -22.57
C LEU A 451 17.34 -1.90 -22.17
N LEU A 452 16.72 -0.95 -21.45
CA LEU A 452 15.31 -1.03 -21.08
C LEU A 452 14.37 -1.00 -22.29
N ASP A 453 14.76 -0.38 -23.41
CA ASP A 453 13.92 -0.30 -24.60
C ASP A 453 13.65 -1.71 -25.18
N GLY A 454 14.63 -2.61 -25.04
CA GLY A 454 14.57 -4.01 -25.47
C GLY A 454 13.84 -4.94 -24.50
N LEU A 455 13.56 -4.52 -23.27
CA LEU A 455 12.93 -5.37 -22.26
C LEU A 455 11.46 -5.68 -22.68
N PRO A 456 11.01 -6.95 -22.63
CA PRO A 456 9.63 -7.30 -22.93
C PRO A 456 8.68 -6.69 -21.90
N ILE A 457 7.45 -6.39 -22.33
CA ILE A 457 6.41 -5.89 -21.43
C ILE A 457 6.06 -7.03 -20.46
N PRO A 458 5.98 -6.79 -19.14
CA PRO A 458 5.61 -7.82 -18.17
C PRO A 458 4.18 -8.29 -18.42
N ASP A 459 3.89 -9.56 -18.11
CA ASP A 459 2.53 -10.09 -18.13
C ASP A 459 1.62 -9.25 -17.22
N GLY A 460 0.38 -9.06 -17.64
CA GLY A 460 -0.61 -8.25 -16.92
C GLY A 460 -1.55 -9.12 -16.09
N GLN A 461 -1.76 -8.77 -14.82
CA GLN A 461 -2.88 -9.27 -14.03
C GLN A 461 -4.09 -8.37 -14.26
N ILE A 462 -5.21 -8.96 -14.67
CA ILE A 462 -6.43 -8.20 -14.94
C ILE A 462 -7.24 -8.13 -13.65
N LEU A 463 -7.35 -6.93 -13.08
CA LEU A 463 -8.33 -6.65 -12.04
C LEU A 463 -9.64 -6.20 -12.70
N GLN A 464 -10.65 -7.05 -12.65
CA GLN A 464 -11.99 -6.71 -13.15
C GLN A 464 -12.77 -5.92 -12.09
N ARG A 465 -13.14 -4.67 -12.39
CA ARG A 465 -14.04 -3.90 -11.52
C ARG A 465 -15.49 -4.16 -11.90
N ARG A 466 -16.31 -4.59 -10.93
CA ARG A 466 -17.77 -4.62 -11.09
C ARG A 466 -18.31 -3.23 -10.74
N ARG A 467 -19.11 -2.63 -11.62
CA ARG A 467 -19.86 -1.41 -11.27
C ARG A 467 -20.90 -1.77 -10.21
N THR A 468 -20.80 -1.21 -9.00
CA THR A 468 -21.99 -1.02 -8.15
C THR A 468 -22.75 0.18 -8.73
N SER A 469 -24.05 0.08 -8.91
CA SER A 469 -24.86 0.97 -9.76
C SER A 469 -25.11 2.38 -9.19
N GLN A 470 -24.13 3.00 -8.52
CA GLN A 470 -24.26 4.31 -7.88
C GLN A 470 -23.10 5.25 -8.21
N SER A 471 -22.90 5.56 -9.50
CA SER A 471 -22.17 6.77 -9.90
C SER A 471 -23.11 7.75 -10.59
N TRP A 472 -23.44 8.84 -9.88
CA TRP A 472 -24.02 10.08 -10.41
C TRP A 472 -23.08 11.22 -10.04
#